data_AF-A0A662HJA9-F1
#
_entry.id   AF-A0A662HJA9-F1
#
_cell.length_a   1.000
_cell.length_b   1.000
_cell.length_c   1.000
_cell.angle_alpha   90.00
_cell.angle_beta   90.00
_cell.angle_gamma   90.00
#
_symmetry.space_group_name_H-M   'P 1'
#
loop_
_entity.id
_entity.type
_entity.pdbx_description
1 polymer ?
#
loop_
_entity_poly.entity_id
_entity_poly.type
_entity_poly.pdbx_seq_one_letter_code
_entity_poly.pdbx_strand_id
1 'polypeptide(L)'
;MMSVVIALSFLLVVMAIVLTYITALKLSTRGRDSTEKRKFYACGEDEIVAPDTTTTTFFRYVLLFSVLEAVPLLIAFSMPATVYAEPVLRVILVIYIILALIASYILTR
;
A
#
# COMPACT_ATOMS: atom_id res chain seq x y z
N MET A 1 -17.56 -22.15 3.27
CA MET A 1 -16.19 -22.65 2.95
C MET A 1 -15.23 -21.52 2.58
N MET A 2 -15.54 -20.67 1.60
CA MET A 2 -14.63 -19.60 1.16
C MET A 2 -14.21 -18.63 2.30
N SER A 3 -15.14 -18.21 3.16
CA SER A 3 -14.83 -17.36 4.31
C SER A 3 -13.89 -18.01 5.34
N VAL A 4 -13.98 -19.34 5.49
CA VAL A 4 -13.10 -20.11 6.39
C VAL A 4 -11.69 -20.20 5.81
N VAL A 5 -11.57 -20.41 4.50
CA VAL A 5 -10.28 -20.41 3.79
C VAL A 5 -9.61 -19.04 3.90
N ILE A 6 -10.35 -17.94 3.71
CA ILE A 6 -9.81 -16.57 3.86
C ILE A 6 -9.30 -16.34 5.28
N ALA A 7 -10.08 -16.71 6.30
CA ALA A 7 -9.68 -16.56 7.69
C ALA A 7 -8.42 -17.37 8.05
N LEU A 8 -8.34 -18.62 7.56
CA LEU A 8 -7.17 -19.47 7.77
C LEU A 8 -5.93 -18.94 7.06
N SER A 9 -6.06 -18.46 5.82
CA SER A 9 -4.96 -17.84 5.09
C SER A 9 -4.44 -16.59 5.80
N PHE A 10 -5.32 -15.73 6.30
CA PHE A 10 -4.93 -14.55 7.08
C PHE A 10 -4.18 -14.93 8.36
N LEU A 11 -4.69 -15.90 9.12
CA LEU A 11 -4.03 -16.42 10.33
C LEU A 11 -2.64 -16.99 10.02
N LEU A 12 -2.51 -17.71 8.91
CA LEU A 12 -1.24 -18.30 8.50
C LEU A 12 -0.20 -17.22 8.16
N VAL A 13 -0.60 -16.16 7.47
CA VAL A 13 0.27 -15.01 7.16
C VAL A 13 0.72 -14.32 8.45
N VAL A 14 -0.20 -14.01 9.36
CA VAL A 14 0.14 -13.38 10.66
C VAL A 14 1.10 -14.26 11.45
N MET A 15 0.81 -15.56 11.53
CA MET A 15 1.68 -16.52 12.20
C MET A 15 3.06 -16.59 11.57
N ALA A 16 3.17 -16.57 10.24
CA ALA A 16 4.45 -16.57 9.53
C ALA A 16 5.26 -15.31 9.83
N ILE A 17 4.63 -14.12 9.88
CA ILE A 17 5.29 -12.86 10.24
C ILE A 17 5.82 -12.92 11.67
N VAL A 18 5.02 -13.40 12.62
CA VAL A 18 5.42 -13.50 14.02
C VAL A 18 6.56 -14.50 14.19
N LEU A 19 6.47 -15.66 13.56
CA LEU A 19 7.51 -16.68 13.62
C LEU A 19 8.82 -16.18 13.00
N THR A 20 8.77 -15.53 11.84
CA THR A 20 9.97 -14.96 11.20
C THR A 20 10.60 -13.87 12.05
N TYR A 21 9.81 -13.00 12.69
CA TYR A 21 10.31 -12.00 13.63
C TYR A 21 11.02 -12.64 14.83
N ILE A 22 10.40 -13.64 15.46
CA ILE A 22 10.96 -14.32 16.63
C ILE A 22 12.24 -15.09 16.25
N THR A 23 12.25 -15.80 15.12
CA THR A 23 13.43 -16.55 14.67
C THR A 23 14.57 -15.61 14.29
N ALA A 24 14.29 -14.52 13.58
CA ALA A 24 15.28 -13.50 13.27
C ALA A 24 15.87 -12.87 14.53
N LEU A 25 15.02 -12.55 15.53
CA LEU A 25 15.48 -12.02 16.80
C LEU A 25 16.39 -13.00 17.55
N LYS A 26 16.05 -14.30 17.54
CA LYS A 26 16.86 -15.36 18.18
C LYS A 26 18.16 -15.66 17.45
N LEU A 27 18.18 -15.58 16.12
CA LEU A 27 19.40 -15.77 15.31
C LEU A 27 20.29 -14.51 15.30
N SER A 28 19.73 -13.34 15.60
CA SER A 28 20.49 -12.09 15.58
C SER A 28 21.62 -12.10 16.61
N THR A 29 22.79 -11.59 16.22
CA THR A 29 23.89 -11.38 17.17
C THR A 29 23.54 -10.19 18.06
N ARG A 30 23.36 -10.45 19.37
CA ARG A 30 23.23 -9.37 20.35
C ARG A 30 24.60 -8.72 20.53
N GLY A 31 24.86 -7.66 19.78
CA GLY A 31 26.05 -6.82 19.97
C GLY A 31 26.03 -6.12 21.33
N ARG A 32 27.16 -5.55 21.74
CA ARG A 32 27.24 -4.67 22.92
C ARG A 32 26.20 -3.55 22.82
N ASP A 33 25.51 -3.30 23.92
CA ASP A 33 24.65 -2.13 24.08
C ASP A 33 25.50 -0.87 23.91
N SER A 34 25.39 -0.25 22.74
CA SER A 34 26.01 1.01 22.41
C SER A 34 24.94 1.95 21.91
N THR A 35 24.92 3.16 22.45
CA THR A 35 24.07 4.26 21.98
C THR A 35 24.39 4.65 20.54
N GLU A 36 25.62 4.41 20.08
CA GLU A 36 26.06 4.71 18.71
C GLU A 36 25.28 3.94 17.65
N LYS A 37 24.86 2.70 17.94
CA LYS A 37 24.04 1.90 17.00
C LYS A 37 22.62 2.42 16.83
N ARG A 38 22.17 3.31 17.72
CA ARG A 38 20.82 3.89 17.73
C ARG A 38 20.77 5.29 17.13
N LYS A 39 21.93 5.90 16.85
CA LYS A 39 22.00 7.19 16.18
C LYS A 39 21.64 7.02 14.70
N PHE A 40 21.08 8.06 14.10
CA PHE A 40 20.84 8.09 12.67
C PHE A 40 22.16 7.99 11.91
N TYR A 41 22.14 7.27 10.79
CA TYR A 41 23.32 7.16 9.95
C TYR A 41 23.59 8.51 9.29
N ALA A 42 24.72 9.13 9.63
CA ALA A 42 25.16 10.41 9.10
C ALA A 42 26.59 10.35 8.55
N CYS A 43 26.97 9.22 7.93
CA CYS A 43 28.31 9.04 7.33
C CYS A 43 29.51 9.33 8.27
N GLY A 44 29.31 9.26 9.60
CA GLY A 44 30.33 9.59 10.60
C GLY A 44 30.32 11.05 11.08
N GLU A 45 29.39 11.86 10.58
CA GLU A 45 29.12 13.23 11.03
C GLU A 45 28.00 13.28 12.07
N ASP A 46 27.80 14.45 12.69
CA ASP A 46 26.64 14.69 13.55
C ASP A 46 25.38 14.83 12.71
N GLU A 47 24.26 14.37 13.26
CA GLU A 47 22.98 14.41 12.57
C GLU A 47 22.52 15.84 12.31
N ILE A 48 22.46 16.23 11.03
CA ILE A 48 21.83 17.46 10.60
C ILE A 48 20.38 17.12 10.24
N VAL A 49 19.45 17.37 11.17
CA VAL A 49 18.02 17.28 10.88
C VAL A 49 17.64 18.45 9.98
N ALA A 50 17.80 18.28 8.68
CA ALA A 50 17.22 19.20 7.72
C ALA A 50 15.69 19.10 7.82
N PRO A 51 14.95 20.22 7.84
CA PRO A 51 13.50 20.17 7.77
C PRO A 51 13.11 19.48 6.46
N ASP A 52 12.52 18.30 6.59
CA ASP A 52 12.06 17.52 5.47
C ASP A 52 10.99 18.34 4.75
N THR A 53 11.30 18.81 3.54
CA THR A 53 10.28 19.42 2.70
C THR A 53 9.49 18.26 2.12
N THR A 54 8.45 17.79 2.84
CA THR A 54 7.48 16.86 2.27
C THR A 54 6.91 17.51 1.02
N THR A 55 7.47 17.10 -0.13
CA THR A 55 7.10 17.68 -1.41
C THR A 55 5.72 17.19 -1.77
N THR A 56 4.90 18.08 -2.32
CA THR A 56 3.58 17.74 -2.87
C THR A 56 3.66 16.65 -3.94
N THR A 57 4.85 16.47 -4.53
CA THR A 57 5.21 15.39 -5.45
C THR A 57 4.94 14.00 -4.87
N PHE A 58 5.31 13.73 -3.62
CA PHE A 58 5.05 12.43 -2.99
C PHE A 58 3.55 12.14 -2.91
N PHE A 59 2.76 13.13 -2.49
CA PHE A 59 1.30 13.01 -2.44
C PHE A 59 0.68 12.78 -3.82
N ARG A 60 1.19 13.44 -4.87
CA ARG A 60 0.72 13.21 -6.25
C ARG A 60 0.92 11.76 -6.68
N TYR A 61 2.08 11.18 -6.38
CA TYR A 61 2.35 9.78 -6.71
C TYR A 61 1.49 8.79 -5.94
N VAL A 62 1.27 9.03 -4.64
CA VAL A 62 0.36 8.19 -3.82
C VAL A 62 -1.06 8.22 -4.37
N LEU A 63 -1.55 9.40 -4.74
CA LEU A 63 -2.89 9.54 -5.32
C LEU A 63 -2.98 8.87 -6.69
N LEU A 64 -1.97 9.04 -7.55
CA LEU A 64 -1.93 8.41 -8.87
C LEU A 64 -1.92 6.88 -8.74
N PHE A 65 -1.07 6.34 -7.85
CA PHE A 65 -1.03 4.92 -7.55
C PHE A 65 -2.39 4.40 -7.07
N SER A 66 -3.04 5.13 -6.16
CA SER A 66 -4.36 4.74 -5.62
C SER A 66 -5.43 4.68 -6.71
N VAL A 67 -5.43 5.63 -7.66
CA VAL A 67 -6.37 5.62 -8.80
C VAL A 67 -6.06 4.45 -9.74
N LEU A 68 -4.78 4.23 -10.06
CA LEU A 68 -4.36 3.14 -10.94
C LEU A 68 -4.57 1.74 -10.34
N GLU A 69 -4.65 1.61 -9.01
CA GLU A 69 -4.94 0.34 -8.34
C GLU A 69 -6.45 0.12 -8.15
N ALA A 70 -7.16 1.09 -7.58
CA ALA A 70 -8.56 0.93 -7.20
C ALA A 70 -9.48 0.82 -8.43
N VAL A 71 -9.21 1.58 -9.50
CA VAL A 71 -10.09 1.65 -10.67
C VAL A 71 -10.10 0.33 -11.44
N PRO A 72 -8.95 -0.29 -11.81
CA PRO A 72 -8.94 -1.60 -12.44
C PRO A 72 -9.56 -2.70 -11.58
N LEU A 73 -9.34 -2.68 -10.25
CA LEU A 73 -9.98 -3.63 -9.34
C LEU A 73 -11.50 -3.49 -9.36
N LEU A 74 -12.01 -2.26 -9.30
CA LEU A 74 -13.45 -2.00 -9.35
C LEU A 74 -14.06 -2.44 -10.69
N ILE A 75 -13.36 -2.19 -11.81
CA ILE A 75 -13.73 -2.70 -13.12
C ILE A 75 -13.75 -4.23 -13.13
N ALA A 76 -12.69 -4.88 -12.64
CA ALA A 76 -12.60 -6.34 -12.61
C ALA A 76 -13.70 -6.98 -11.75
N PHE A 77 -14.03 -6.40 -10.59
CA PHE A 77 -15.12 -6.91 -9.73
C PHE A 77 -16.52 -6.61 -10.24
N SER A 78 -16.68 -5.62 -11.11
CA SER A 78 -17.95 -5.29 -11.78
C SER A 78 -18.14 -6.01 -13.11
N MET A 79 -17.16 -6.82 -13.55
CA MET A 79 -17.27 -7.65 -14.74
C MET A 79 -18.26 -8.86 -14.70
N PRO A 80 -18.82 -9.33 -13.56
CA PRO A 80 -19.82 -10.39 -13.60
C PRO A 80 -21.02 -10.00 -14.47
N ALA A 81 -21.52 -10.96 -15.27
CA ALA A 81 -22.58 -10.75 -16.26
C ALA A 81 -23.86 -10.10 -15.67
N THR A 82 -24.10 -10.26 -14.38
CA THR A 82 -25.23 -9.68 -13.64
C THR A 82 -25.13 -8.16 -13.47
N VAL A 83 -23.94 -7.60 -13.34
CA VAL A 83 -23.74 -6.14 -13.17
C VAL A 83 -23.91 -5.41 -14.50
N TYR A 84 -23.47 -6.02 -15.61
CA TYR A 84 -23.70 -5.45 -16.93
C TYR A 84 -25.16 -5.54 -17.38
N ALA A 85 -25.95 -6.46 -16.85
CA ALA A 85 -27.38 -6.55 -17.15
C ALA A 85 -28.17 -5.35 -16.61
N GLU A 86 -27.70 -4.72 -15.53
CA GLU A 86 -28.34 -3.57 -14.91
C GLU A 86 -27.88 -2.25 -15.55
N PRO A 87 -28.76 -1.52 -16.27
CA PRO A 87 -28.37 -0.33 -17.03
C PRO A 87 -27.88 0.82 -16.11
N VAL A 88 -28.44 0.94 -14.91
CA VAL A 88 -28.05 1.98 -13.94
C VAL A 88 -26.61 1.77 -13.46
N LEU A 89 -26.25 0.53 -13.11
CA LEU A 89 -24.90 0.21 -12.66
C LEU A 89 -23.87 0.44 -13.77
N ARG A 90 -24.23 0.13 -15.02
CA ARG A 90 -23.38 0.40 -16.18
C ARG A 90 -23.10 1.90 -16.36
N VAL A 91 -24.11 2.75 -16.21
CA VAL A 91 -23.94 4.22 -16.29
C VAL A 91 -23.04 4.74 -15.17
N ILE A 92 -23.25 4.27 -13.94
CA ILE A 92 -22.42 4.64 -12.78
C ILE A 92 -20.95 4.26 -13.02
N LEU A 93 -20.70 3.06 -13.56
CA LEU A 93 -19.35 2.60 -13.88
C LEU A 93 -18.67 3.49 -14.93
N VAL A 94 -19.38 3.86 -16.00
CA VAL A 94 -18.84 4.76 -17.03
C VAL A 94 -18.49 6.13 -16.44
N ILE A 95 -19.37 6.70 -15.61
CA ILE A 95 -19.11 7.98 -14.93
C ILE A 95 -17.86 7.86 -14.04
N TYR A 96 -17.73 6.77 -13.29
CA TYR A 96 -16.58 6.52 -12.43
C TYR A 96 -15.27 6.43 -13.21
N ILE A 97 -15.25 5.73 -14.34
CA ILE A 97 -14.08 5.64 -15.23
C ILE A 97 -13.69 7.03 -15.76
N ILE A 98 -14.66 7.84 -16.20
CA ILE A 98 -14.39 9.20 -16.67
C ILE A 98 -13.76 10.05 -15.57
N LEU A 99 -14.32 10.01 -14.35
CA LEU A 99 -13.76 10.73 -13.20
C LEU A 99 -12.34 10.27 -12.87
N ALA A 100 -12.07 8.97 -12.93
CA ALA A 100 -10.73 8.41 -12.73
C ALA A 100 -9.72 8.92 -13.77
N LEU A 101 -10.12 9.01 -15.05
CA LEU A 101 -9.28 9.56 -16.11
C LEU A 101 -9.00 11.06 -15.90
N ILE A 102 -10.02 11.83 -15.48
CA ILE A 102 -9.85 13.25 -15.15
C ILE A 102 -8.89 13.41 -13.96
N ALA A 103 -9.08 12.63 -12.90
CA ALA A 103 -8.21 12.67 -11.72
C ALA A 103 -6.76 12.31 -12.08
N SER A 104 -6.56 11.27 -12.90
CA SER A 104 -5.25 10.88 -13.41
C SER A 104 -4.60 12.01 -14.20
N TYR A 105 -5.34 12.63 -15.12
CA TYR A 105 -4.85 13.76 -15.91
C TYR A 105 -4.40 14.94 -15.03
N ILE A 106 -5.21 15.32 -14.04
CA ILE A 106 -4.89 16.40 -13.09
C ILE A 106 -3.63 16.08 -12.29
N LEU A 107 -3.48 14.83 -11.83
CA LEU A 107 -2.32 14.41 -11.04
C LEU A 107 -1.02 14.35 -11.85
N THR A 108 -1.11 14.06 -13.14
CA THR A 108 0.04 14.02 -14.06
C THR A 108 0.47 15.39 -14.60
N ARG A 109 -0.32 16.44 -14.38
CA ARG A 109 -0.06 17.81 -14.83
C ARG A 109 0.57 18.67 -13.72
#